data_AF-A0A7V1BDV6-F1
#
_entry.id   AF-A0A7V1BDV6-F1
#
_cell.length_a   1.000
_cell.length_b   1.000
_cell.length_c   1.000
_cell.angle_alpha   90.00
_cell.angle_beta   90.00
_cell.angle_gamma   90.00
#
_symmetry.space_group_name_H-M   'P 1'
#
loop_
_entity.id
_entity.type
_entity.pdbx_description
1 polymer ?
#
loop_
_entity_poly.entity_id
_entity_poly.type
_entity_poly.pdbx_seq_one_letter_code
_entity_poly.pdbx_strand_id
1 'polypeptide(L)'
;MIKKHLLLALGLSIAAAGSAAAQNEPWKEARSVDLTDQHVTYAREAREAHLAVGLDKFGFDPLKAEWDYQENRLPTMPLSNMSAAKLTSLMNGRYFIFDNQNPGWSVMYFAPNGETFFCANAPDNTYNEWKADRYVTSTPFGLAGMLHWKTGEKPLSLVHMGYPFVADPNTGIVSSPRPVSYGWQAQTGWFQDEYATVFAEHCPNLPRSAKINFDQEGTTVNELSSFAKPIKGFKVDFKNDPSVPLTAGMYYHLYPPK
;
A
#
# COMPACT_ATOMS: atom_id res chain seq x y z
N MET A 1 25.32 -45.69 55.49
CA MET A 1 25.87 -44.51 54.78
C MET A 1 25.66 -44.68 53.28
N ILE A 2 24.95 -43.72 52.66
CA ILE A 2 25.05 -43.26 51.24
C ILE A 2 24.73 -44.33 50.15
N LYS A 3 23.50 -44.48 49.63
CA LYS A 3 22.82 -43.80 48.47
C LYS A 3 23.60 -43.68 47.15
N LYS A 4 23.04 -44.22 46.06
CA LYS A 4 22.91 -43.70 44.65
C LYS A 4 22.69 -44.89 43.68
N HIS A 5 21.49 -45.17 43.14
CA HIS A 5 20.79 -44.59 41.97
C HIS A 5 21.53 -44.72 40.62
N LEU A 6 20.96 -45.51 39.69
CA LEU A 6 20.72 -45.19 38.25
C LEU A 6 20.01 -46.39 37.59
N LEU A 7 18.67 -46.37 37.46
CA LEU A 7 17.85 -45.87 36.32
C LEU A 7 17.74 -46.86 35.15
N LEU A 8 16.58 -47.54 35.11
CA LEU A 8 16.03 -48.22 33.94
C LEU A 8 15.91 -47.23 32.78
N ALA A 9 16.47 -47.60 31.62
CA ALA A 9 16.22 -46.93 30.36
C ALA A 9 14.80 -47.30 29.88
N LEU A 10 13.83 -46.41 30.11
CA LEU A 10 12.61 -46.39 29.31
C LEU A 10 12.97 -45.81 27.94
N GLY A 11 12.88 -46.65 26.91
CA GLY A 11 12.89 -46.19 25.53
C GLY A 11 11.63 -45.36 25.26
N LEU A 12 11.77 -44.03 25.26
CA LEU A 12 10.84 -43.18 24.54
C LEU A 12 11.20 -43.22 23.07
N SER A 13 10.43 -43.98 22.30
CA SER A 13 10.25 -43.75 20.87
C SER A 13 9.65 -42.36 20.69
N ILE A 14 10.51 -41.36 20.47
CA ILE A 14 10.10 -40.06 19.95
C ILE A 14 9.69 -40.33 18.50
N ALA A 15 8.39 -40.53 18.30
CA ALA A 15 7.80 -40.32 17.00
C ALA A 15 8.17 -38.89 16.60
N ALA A 16 8.99 -38.76 15.57
CA ALA A 16 9.12 -37.51 14.83
C ALA A 16 7.78 -37.26 14.11
N ALA A 17 6.76 -36.91 14.89
CA ALA A 17 5.70 -36.07 14.40
C ALA A 17 6.36 -34.71 14.21
N GLY A 18 7.03 -34.55 13.08
CA GLY A 18 7.24 -33.25 12.50
C GLY A 18 5.86 -32.68 12.31
N SER A 19 5.41 -31.90 13.28
CA SER A 19 4.29 -30.99 13.13
C SER A 19 4.72 -30.03 12.02
N ALA A 20 4.47 -30.41 10.77
CA ALA A 20 4.18 -29.43 9.75
C ALA A 20 3.04 -28.63 10.35
N ALA A 21 3.37 -27.46 10.92
CA ALA A 21 2.36 -26.47 11.23
C ALA A 21 1.49 -26.40 9.98
N ALA A 22 0.21 -26.73 10.12
CA ALA A 22 -0.72 -26.60 9.02
C ALA A 22 -0.54 -25.18 8.48
N GLN A 23 0.01 -25.06 7.28
CA GLN A 23 0.18 -23.78 6.62
C GLN A 23 -1.24 -23.23 6.50
N ASN A 24 -1.56 -22.23 7.32
CA ASN A 24 -2.86 -21.57 7.33
C ASN A 24 -2.93 -20.68 6.08
N GLU A 25 -3.10 -21.33 4.93
CA GLU A 25 -3.37 -20.65 3.68
C GLU A 25 -4.64 -19.82 3.83
N PRO A 26 -4.59 -18.48 3.69
CA PRO A 26 -5.71 -17.61 4.05
C PRO A 26 -6.94 -17.81 3.16
N TRP A 27 -6.81 -18.49 2.01
CA TRP A 27 -7.93 -18.81 1.13
C TRP A 27 -8.71 -20.07 1.52
N LYS A 28 -8.22 -20.86 2.50
CA LYS A 28 -8.92 -22.05 3.02
C LYS A 28 -9.94 -21.71 4.12
N GLU A 29 -9.89 -20.51 4.68
CA GLU A 29 -10.90 -20.03 5.65
C GLU A 29 -12.24 -19.71 4.97
N ALA A 30 -13.32 -19.69 5.77
CA ALA A 30 -14.64 -19.31 5.30
C ALA A 30 -14.63 -17.86 4.77
N ARG A 31 -15.52 -17.57 3.80
CA ARG A 31 -15.66 -16.24 3.16
C ARG A 31 -15.56 -15.12 4.19
N SER A 32 -14.60 -14.21 4.00
CA SER A 32 -14.47 -13.00 4.82
C SER A 32 -15.82 -12.29 4.90
N VAL A 33 -16.24 -11.92 6.11
CA VAL A 33 -17.52 -11.21 6.37
C VAL A 33 -17.65 -9.91 5.57
N ASP A 34 -16.52 -9.34 5.13
CA ASP A 34 -16.47 -8.06 4.40
C ASP A 34 -16.43 -8.23 2.87
N LEU A 35 -16.53 -9.46 2.35
CA LEU A 35 -16.53 -9.71 0.90
C LEU A 35 -17.90 -9.44 0.27
N THR A 36 -18.03 -8.33 -0.48
CA THR A 36 -19.24 -7.90 -1.17
C THR A 36 -19.28 -8.34 -2.65
N ASP A 37 -20.42 -8.16 -3.32
CA ASP A 37 -20.55 -8.44 -4.76
C ASP A 37 -19.67 -7.53 -5.63
N GLN A 38 -19.38 -6.31 -5.13
CA GLN A 38 -18.43 -5.40 -5.74
C GLN A 38 -17.01 -6.00 -5.71
N HIS A 39 -16.60 -6.59 -4.58
CA HIS A 39 -15.32 -7.30 -4.48
C HIS A 39 -15.23 -8.50 -5.43
N VAL A 40 -16.33 -9.23 -5.65
CA VAL A 40 -16.35 -10.33 -6.64
C VAL A 40 -16.09 -9.80 -8.05
N THR A 41 -16.68 -8.66 -8.41
CA THR A 41 -16.45 -8.01 -9.71
C THR A 41 -14.99 -7.56 -9.85
N TYR A 42 -14.45 -6.91 -8.83
CA TYR A 42 -13.04 -6.49 -8.80
C TYR A 42 -12.10 -7.68 -8.93
N ALA A 43 -12.37 -8.77 -8.21
CA ALA A 43 -11.54 -9.97 -8.24
C ALA A 43 -11.53 -10.63 -9.61
N ARG A 44 -12.66 -10.64 -10.34
CA ARG A 44 -12.73 -11.16 -11.70
C ARG A 44 -11.87 -10.33 -12.66
N GLU A 45 -11.99 -9.01 -12.63
CA GLU A 45 -11.17 -8.12 -13.48
C GLU A 45 -9.68 -8.20 -13.10
N ALA A 46 -9.38 -8.27 -11.80
CA ALA A 46 -8.03 -8.51 -11.29
C ALA A 46 -7.45 -9.84 -11.78
N ARG A 47 -8.26 -10.90 -11.84
CA ARG A 47 -7.86 -12.21 -12.36
C ARG A 47 -7.54 -12.16 -13.84
N GLU A 48 -8.33 -11.45 -14.65
CA GLU A 48 -8.04 -11.22 -16.07
C GLU A 48 -6.70 -10.50 -16.25
N ALA A 49 -6.45 -9.44 -15.47
CA ALA A 49 -5.18 -8.73 -15.48
C ALA A 49 -4.00 -9.63 -15.03
N HIS A 50 -4.16 -10.38 -13.94
CA HIS A 50 -3.17 -11.35 -13.44
C HIS A 50 -2.79 -12.35 -14.55
N LEU A 51 -3.78 -13.00 -15.15
CA LEU A 51 -3.53 -14.01 -16.18
C LEU A 51 -2.82 -13.43 -17.42
N ALA A 52 -3.07 -12.16 -17.75
CA ALA A 52 -2.43 -11.49 -18.87
C ALA A 52 -0.96 -11.14 -18.61
N VAL A 53 -0.61 -10.71 -17.39
CA VAL A 53 0.76 -10.28 -17.06
C VAL A 53 1.64 -11.41 -16.51
N GLY A 54 1.02 -12.46 -15.97
CA GLY A 54 1.69 -13.56 -15.29
C GLY A 54 1.98 -13.27 -13.81
N LEU A 55 2.16 -14.35 -13.04
CA LEU A 55 2.30 -14.29 -11.58
C LEU A 55 3.43 -13.35 -11.13
N ASP A 56 4.62 -13.51 -11.70
CA ASP A 56 5.82 -12.73 -11.34
C ASP A 56 5.66 -11.21 -11.52
N LYS A 57 4.69 -10.77 -12.34
CA LYS A 57 4.39 -9.34 -12.57
C LYS A 57 3.16 -8.85 -11.81
N PHE A 58 2.25 -9.75 -11.42
CA PHE A 58 1.06 -9.43 -10.63
C PHE A 58 1.32 -9.49 -9.11
N GLY A 59 2.56 -9.76 -8.71
CA GLY A 59 3.01 -9.77 -7.34
C GLY A 59 3.91 -10.96 -7.07
N PHE A 60 4.10 -11.31 -5.80
CA PHE A 60 4.78 -12.54 -5.46
C PHE A 60 3.89 -13.75 -5.70
N ASP A 61 4.53 -14.88 -6.00
CA ASP A 61 3.88 -16.18 -5.94
C ASP A 61 3.36 -16.38 -4.50
N PRO A 62 2.05 -16.45 -4.27
CA PRO A 62 1.48 -16.61 -2.93
C PRO A 62 1.94 -17.92 -2.25
N LEU A 63 2.47 -18.92 -2.98
CA LEU A 63 3.06 -20.11 -2.37
C LEU A 63 4.55 -19.89 -1.98
N LYS A 64 5.20 -18.87 -2.53
CA LYS A 64 6.59 -18.46 -2.20
C LYS A 64 6.66 -17.19 -1.35
N ALA A 65 5.61 -16.38 -1.35
CA ALA A 65 5.35 -15.41 -0.33
C ALA A 65 5.17 -16.25 0.92
N GLU A 66 6.24 -16.36 1.70
CA GLU A 66 6.13 -16.75 3.08
C GLU A 66 5.02 -15.88 3.67
N TRP A 67 3.82 -16.45 3.82
CA TRP A 67 2.76 -15.85 4.62
C TRP A 67 3.24 -15.64 6.09
N ASP A 68 4.45 -16.12 6.40
CA ASP A 68 5.27 -15.83 7.58
C ASP A 68 5.87 -14.41 7.62
N TYR A 69 5.85 -13.63 6.53
CA TYR A 69 6.29 -12.23 6.59
C TYR A 69 5.23 -11.40 7.35
N GLN A 70 5.40 -11.39 8.67
CA GLN A 70 4.59 -10.78 9.72
C GLN A 70 3.35 -11.56 10.16
N GLU A 71 3.51 -12.70 10.86
CA GLU A 71 2.46 -13.25 11.75
C GLU A 71 1.03 -13.29 11.13
N ASN A 72 0.86 -13.73 9.86
CA ASN A 72 -0.42 -13.77 9.13
C ASN A 72 -1.04 -12.41 8.70
N ARG A 73 -0.26 -11.33 8.47
CA ARG A 73 -0.80 -9.96 8.23
C ARG A 73 -0.98 -9.53 6.76
N LEU A 74 -0.73 -10.41 5.80
CA LEU A 74 -0.91 -10.12 4.37
C LEU A 74 -2.35 -10.18 3.80
N PRO A 75 -3.36 -10.87 4.39
CA PRO A 75 -4.68 -11.00 3.75
C PRO A 75 -5.45 -9.67 3.64
N THR A 76 -5.05 -8.65 4.41
CA THR A 76 -5.67 -7.33 4.40
C THR A 76 -4.96 -6.33 3.48
N MET A 77 -3.87 -6.72 2.81
CA MET A 77 -3.15 -5.85 1.87
C MET A 77 -4.00 -5.58 0.62
N PRO A 78 -4.22 -4.31 0.23
CA PRO A 78 -4.93 -3.98 -1.00
C PRO A 78 -4.22 -4.45 -2.28
N LEU A 79 -4.99 -4.94 -3.26
CA LEU A 79 -4.47 -5.21 -4.60
C LEU A 79 -4.27 -3.92 -5.38
N SER A 80 -3.01 -3.57 -5.68
CA SER A 80 -2.75 -2.44 -6.55
C SER A 80 -3.25 -2.69 -7.97
N ASN A 81 -4.01 -1.72 -8.49
CA ASN A 81 -4.72 -1.82 -9.77
C ASN A 81 -4.05 -1.06 -10.92
N MET A 82 -2.78 -0.68 -10.77
CA MET A 82 -2.01 0.00 -11.82
C MET A 82 -0.64 -0.63 -11.99
N SER A 83 -0.24 -0.88 -13.24
CA SER A 83 1.15 -1.21 -13.58
C SER A 83 2.13 -0.11 -13.18
N ALA A 84 3.40 -0.48 -13.03
CA ALA A 84 4.47 0.45 -12.63
C ALA A 84 4.57 1.66 -13.56
N ALA A 85 4.38 1.45 -14.87
CA ALA A 85 4.39 2.53 -15.86
C ALA A 85 3.21 3.50 -15.67
N LYS A 86 2.01 2.99 -15.42
CA LYS A 86 0.80 3.80 -15.18
C LYS A 86 0.93 4.60 -13.88
N LEU A 87 1.36 3.95 -12.80
CA LEU A 87 1.58 4.60 -11.50
C LEU A 87 2.67 5.67 -11.59
N THR A 88 3.81 5.38 -12.23
CA THR A 88 4.88 6.36 -12.47
C THR A 88 4.37 7.57 -13.26
N SER A 89 3.60 7.34 -14.32
CA SER A 89 3.00 8.40 -15.12
C SER A 89 1.95 9.22 -14.36
N LEU A 90 1.24 8.61 -13.40
CA LEU A 90 0.29 9.31 -12.55
C LEU A 90 1.00 10.20 -11.52
N MET A 91 2.14 9.75 -10.99
CA MET A 91 2.85 10.45 -9.93
C MET A 91 3.76 11.58 -10.44
N ASN A 92 4.55 11.33 -11.47
CA ASN A 92 5.65 12.23 -11.86
C ASN A 92 5.18 13.67 -12.13
N GLY A 93 5.81 14.62 -11.42
CA GLY A 93 5.53 16.05 -11.50
C GLY A 93 4.25 16.49 -10.80
N ARG A 94 3.66 15.66 -9.94
CA ARG A 94 2.36 15.93 -9.29
C ARG A 94 2.43 15.91 -7.77
N TYR A 95 1.45 16.56 -7.17
CA TYR A 95 1.19 16.56 -5.73
C TYR A 95 0.19 15.46 -5.40
N PHE A 96 0.49 14.64 -4.40
CA PHE A 96 -0.47 13.74 -3.76
C PHE A 96 -0.82 14.28 -2.38
N ILE A 97 -2.08 14.65 -2.19
CA ILE A 97 -2.61 15.22 -0.95
C ILE A 97 -3.43 14.14 -0.25
N PHE A 98 -3.18 13.89 1.03
CA PHE A 98 -3.78 12.82 1.80
C PHE A 98 -3.73 13.14 3.31
N ASP A 99 -4.50 12.41 4.10
CA ASP A 99 -4.49 12.59 5.56
C ASP A 99 -3.57 11.56 6.23
N ASN A 100 -2.46 12.06 6.79
CA ASN A 100 -1.58 11.28 7.66
C ASN A 100 -1.38 11.92 9.04
N GLN A 101 -1.98 13.09 9.30
CA GLN A 101 -1.85 13.81 10.57
C GLN A 101 -3.04 13.56 11.49
N ASN A 102 -4.22 13.26 10.94
CA ASN A 102 -5.46 12.90 11.62
C ASN A 102 -5.72 13.66 12.95
N PRO A 103 -6.25 14.89 12.90
CA PRO A 103 -6.61 15.66 11.70
C PRO A 103 -5.38 16.34 11.08
N GLY A 104 -5.52 16.89 9.88
CA GLY A 104 -4.49 17.73 9.25
C GLY A 104 -4.41 17.44 7.75
N TRP A 105 -3.27 17.74 7.14
CA TRP A 105 -2.98 17.32 5.77
C TRP A 105 -1.52 16.96 5.58
N SER A 106 -1.27 16.13 4.58
CA SER A 106 0.06 15.77 4.11
C SER A 106 0.09 15.85 2.60
N VAL A 107 1.21 16.29 2.07
CA VAL A 107 1.45 16.40 0.63
C VAL A 107 2.79 15.77 0.28
N MET A 108 2.79 14.97 -0.77
CA MET A 108 4.00 14.49 -1.45
C MET A 108 4.08 15.14 -2.82
N TYR A 109 5.19 15.79 -3.15
CA TYR A 109 5.51 16.15 -4.52
C TYR A 109 6.51 15.15 -5.11
N PHE A 110 6.11 14.49 -6.20
CA PHE A 110 6.91 13.46 -6.85
C PHE A 110 7.73 14.05 -7.99
N ALA A 111 8.96 14.46 -7.71
CA ALA A 111 9.83 15.04 -8.72
C ALA A 111 10.17 14.01 -9.83
N PRO A 112 10.26 14.42 -11.11
CA PRO A 112 10.57 13.52 -12.22
C PRO A 112 11.92 12.79 -12.12
N ASN A 113 12.85 13.30 -11.30
CA ASN A 113 14.18 12.72 -11.07
C ASN A 113 14.18 11.53 -10.11
N GLY A 114 13.02 11.14 -9.57
CA GLY A 114 12.91 10.04 -8.61
C GLY A 114 13.04 10.46 -7.14
N GLU A 115 13.04 11.77 -6.84
CA GLU A 115 12.87 12.25 -5.47
C GLU A 115 11.38 12.47 -5.13
N THR A 116 11.07 12.34 -3.85
CA THR A 116 9.79 12.75 -3.26
C THR A 116 10.04 13.78 -2.18
N PHE A 117 9.35 14.91 -2.27
CA PHE A 117 9.35 15.96 -1.26
C PHE A 117 8.10 15.83 -0.43
N PHE A 118 8.26 15.67 0.87
CA PHE A 118 7.15 15.51 1.81
C PHE A 118 7.00 16.79 2.60
N CYS A 119 5.74 17.19 2.79
CA CYS A 119 5.37 18.15 3.79
C CYS A 119 4.10 17.66 4.48
N ALA A 120 4.00 17.87 5.78
CA ALA A 120 2.79 17.62 6.53
C ALA A 120 2.54 18.76 7.51
N ASN A 121 1.28 19.12 7.70
CA ASN A 121 0.83 20.13 8.64
C ASN A 121 -0.28 19.54 9.51
N ALA A 122 -0.07 19.62 10.83
CA ALA A 122 -1.07 19.26 11.82
C ALA A 122 -1.96 20.47 12.15
N PRO A 123 -3.12 20.27 12.81
CA PRO A 123 -4.09 21.35 13.05
C PRO A 123 -3.60 22.40 14.05
N ASP A 124 -2.59 22.07 14.86
CA ASP A 124 -1.90 22.99 15.75
C ASP A 124 -0.81 23.82 15.06
N ASN A 125 -0.75 23.75 13.72
CA ASN A 125 0.26 24.37 12.85
C ASN A 125 1.69 23.86 13.05
N THR A 126 1.87 22.72 13.73
CA THR A 126 3.15 22.01 13.67
C THR A 126 3.29 21.37 12.30
N TYR A 127 4.48 21.53 11.71
CA TYR A 127 4.75 21.00 10.37
C TYR A 127 6.08 20.25 10.34
N ASN A 128 6.21 19.36 9.36
CA ASN A 128 7.43 18.61 9.10
C ASN A 128 7.67 18.49 7.60
N GLU A 129 8.91 18.68 7.17
CA GLU A 129 9.36 18.53 5.79
C GLU A 129 10.57 17.60 5.71
N TRP A 130 10.55 16.69 4.75
CA TRP A 130 11.69 15.82 4.46
C TRP A 130 11.69 15.39 3.00
N LYS A 131 12.80 14.78 2.57
CA LYS A 131 12.94 14.22 1.23
C LYS A 131 13.28 12.74 1.32
N ALA A 132 12.81 11.99 0.34
CA ALA A 132 13.17 10.60 0.15
C ALA A 132 13.48 10.37 -1.33
N ASP A 133 14.39 9.45 -1.60
CA ASP A 133 14.44 8.84 -2.92
C ASP A 133 13.28 7.86 -3.04
N ARG A 134 12.79 7.68 -4.27
CA ARG A 134 11.71 6.74 -4.56
C ARG A 134 11.98 5.88 -5.78
N TYR A 135 11.27 4.76 -5.80
CA TYR A 135 11.17 3.91 -6.97
C TYR A 135 9.79 3.27 -7.05
N VAL A 136 9.24 3.19 -8.26
CA VAL A 136 8.00 2.45 -8.52
C VAL A 136 8.38 1.05 -9.01
N THR A 137 7.92 0.04 -8.30
CA THR A 137 8.28 -1.37 -8.55
C THR A 137 7.07 -2.27 -8.33
N SER A 138 7.24 -3.57 -8.46
CA SER A 138 6.22 -4.54 -8.06
C SER A 138 5.87 -4.44 -6.57
N THR A 139 4.65 -4.81 -6.26
CA THR A 139 4.08 -4.92 -4.90
C THR A 139 3.97 -6.41 -4.55
N PRO A 140 3.83 -6.82 -3.27
CA PRO A 140 3.60 -8.22 -2.97
C PRO A 140 2.31 -8.76 -3.61
N PHE A 141 1.29 -7.91 -3.73
CA PHE A 141 0.01 -8.24 -4.36
C PHE A 141 -0.51 -7.12 -5.24
N GLY A 142 -0.87 -7.46 -6.49
CA GLY A 142 -1.25 -6.51 -7.52
C GLY A 142 -0.05 -6.03 -8.34
N LEU A 143 -0.24 -4.96 -9.10
CA LEU A 143 0.67 -4.66 -10.21
C LEU A 143 1.85 -3.77 -9.87
N ALA A 144 1.67 -2.74 -9.02
CA ALA A 144 2.79 -1.89 -8.62
C ALA A 144 2.60 -1.25 -7.24
N GLY A 145 3.71 -0.80 -6.69
CA GLY A 145 3.73 0.04 -5.51
C GLY A 145 4.89 1.02 -5.56
N MET A 146 4.97 1.86 -4.53
CA MET A 146 6.06 2.80 -4.37
C MET A 146 6.94 2.43 -3.18
N LEU A 147 8.24 2.46 -3.41
CA LEU A 147 9.27 2.42 -2.38
C LEU A 147 9.80 3.80 -2.09
N HIS A 148 10.05 4.06 -0.81
CA HIS A 148 10.77 5.22 -0.33
C HIS A 148 11.95 4.78 0.52
N TRP A 149 13.08 5.49 0.40
CA TRP A 149 14.19 5.40 1.33
C TRP A 149 14.82 6.78 1.50
N LYS A 150 15.56 6.96 2.59
CA LYS A 150 16.18 8.26 2.86
C LYS A 150 17.18 8.63 1.76
N THR A 151 17.14 9.88 1.32
CA THR A 151 17.98 10.35 0.22
C THR A 151 19.46 10.05 0.44
N GLY A 152 20.10 9.48 -0.58
CA GLY A 152 21.53 9.11 -0.54
C GLY A 152 21.82 7.78 0.16
N GLU A 153 20.79 7.07 0.65
CA GLU A 153 20.90 5.70 1.13
C GLU A 153 20.51 4.70 0.03
N LYS A 154 20.61 3.39 0.32
CA LYS A 154 20.08 2.33 -0.56
C LYS A 154 18.78 1.81 0.05
N PRO A 155 17.82 1.34 -0.76
CA PRO A 155 16.69 0.60 -0.24
C PRO A 155 17.21 -0.61 0.54
N LEU A 156 16.66 -0.85 1.73
CA LEU A 156 16.99 -2.02 2.53
C LEU A 156 16.71 -3.27 1.68
N SER A 157 17.63 -4.25 1.67
CA SER A 157 17.58 -5.44 0.79
C SER A 157 16.39 -6.38 1.03
N LEU A 158 15.57 -6.12 2.04
CA LEU A 158 14.32 -6.84 2.31
C LEU A 158 13.07 -6.01 1.94
N VAL A 159 13.26 -4.76 1.53
CA VAL A 159 12.21 -3.77 1.18
C VAL A 159 12.24 -3.54 -0.34
N HIS A 160 12.37 -4.61 -1.12
CA HIS A 160 12.33 -4.54 -2.58
C HIS A 160 10.91 -4.36 -3.16
N MET A 161 9.91 -4.22 -2.30
CA MET A 161 8.51 -4.16 -2.67
C MET A 161 7.84 -2.84 -2.32
N GLY A 162 7.22 -2.23 -3.31
CA GLY A 162 6.51 -0.98 -3.09
C GLY A 162 5.23 -1.15 -2.27
N TYR A 163 4.90 -0.13 -1.49
CA TYR A 163 3.58 0.01 -0.88
C TYR A 163 2.53 0.14 -1.98
N PRO A 164 1.48 -0.70 -2.00
CA PRO A 164 0.52 -0.75 -3.12
C PRO A 164 -0.26 0.55 -3.22
N PHE A 165 -0.65 0.92 -4.44
CA PHE A 165 -1.57 2.04 -4.69
C PHE A 165 -2.88 1.52 -5.28
N VAL A 166 -4.01 1.99 -4.77
CA VAL A 166 -5.34 1.71 -5.33
C VAL A 166 -5.95 3.01 -5.81
N ALA A 167 -6.36 3.08 -7.06
CA ALA A 167 -6.84 4.31 -7.68
C ALA A 167 -8.17 4.11 -8.41
N ASP A 168 -9.07 5.09 -8.29
CA ASP A 168 -10.29 5.18 -9.07
C ASP A 168 -10.17 6.33 -10.11
N PRO A 169 -10.10 6.01 -11.41
CA PRO A 169 -9.95 7.03 -12.45
C PRO A 169 -11.18 7.92 -12.64
N ASN A 170 -12.37 7.51 -12.17
CA ASN A 170 -13.59 8.29 -12.32
C ASN A 170 -13.63 9.47 -11.33
N THR A 171 -13.26 9.20 -10.08
CA THR A 171 -13.23 10.22 -9.03
C THR A 171 -11.89 10.94 -8.94
N GLY A 172 -10.80 10.33 -9.40
CA GLY A 172 -9.44 10.83 -9.23
C GLY A 172 -8.85 10.54 -7.85
N ILE A 173 -9.55 9.73 -7.05
CA ILE A 173 -9.17 9.37 -5.70
C ILE A 173 -8.19 8.21 -5.73
N VAL A 174 -7.18 8.29 -4.87
CA VAL A 174 -6.12 7.29 -4.75
C VAL A 174 -5.86 7.01 -3.28
N SER A 175 -5.58 5.75 -2.95
CA SER A 175 -5.20 5.30 -1.62
C SER A 175 -3.78 4.76 -1.64
N SER A 176 -2.95 5.32 -0.76
CA SER A 176 -1.63 4.79 -0.40
C SER A 176 -1.74 4.16 0.98
N PRO A 177 -2.22 2.91 1.11
CA PRO A 177 -2.42 2.25 2.39
C PRO A 177 -1.16 2.27 3.28
N ARG A 178 -1.35 2.60 4.56
CA ARG A 178 -0.32 2.49 5.59
C ARG A 178 -0.47 1.20 6.39
N PRO A 179 0.64 0.58 6.81
CA PRO A 179 0.56 -0.52 7.76
C PRO A 179 0.12 0.00 9.13
N VAL A 180 -0.77 -0.73 9.79
CA VAL A 180 -1.20 -0.51 11.18
C VAL A 180 -1.08 -1.83 11.97
N SER A 181 -1.20 -1.80 13.30
CA SER A 181 -0.93 -2.95 14.18
C SER A 181 -1.64 -4.25 13.76
N TYR A 182 -2.81 -4.16 13.11
CA TYR A 182 -3.62 -5.32 12.70
C TYR A 182 -4.06 -5.27 11.22
N GLY A 183 -3.23 -4.71 10.33
CA GLY A 183 -3.48 -4.77 8.89
C GLY A 183 -3.10 -3.50 8.16
N TRP A 184 -3.96 -3.07 7.23
CA TRP A 184 -3.74 -1.92 6.37
C TRP A 184 -4.87 -0.91 6.53
N GLN A 185 -4.50 0.36 6.70
CA GLN A 185 -5.45 1.47 6.71
C GLN A 185 -5.30 2.24 5.40
N ALA A 186 -6.40 2.39 4.66
CA ALA A 186 -6.45 3.25 3.49
C ALA A 186 -6.07 4.69 3.86
N GLN A 187 -5.14 5.29 3.11
CA GLN A 187 -4.86 6.72 3.18
C GLN A 187 -5.34 7.35 1.89
N THR A 188 -6.63 7.66 1.88
CA THR A 188 -7.30 8.23 0.74
C THR A 188 -6.84 9.68 0.51
N GLY A 189 -6.60 9.99 -0.74
CA GLY A 189 -6.12 11.27 -1.21
C GLY A 189 -6.37 11.43 -2.70
N TRP A 190 -5.71 12.40 -3.33
CA TRP A 190 -5.78 12.60 -4.78
C TRP A 190 -4.48 13.17 -5.32
N PHE A 191 -4.25 12.95 -6.62
CA PHE A 191 -3.18 13.64 -7.35
C PHE A 191 -3.71 14.92 -7.98
N GLN A 192 -2.92 15.98 -8.00
CA GLN A 192 -3.20 17.22 -8.73
C GLN A 192 -1.92 17.86 -9.28
N ASP A 193 -2.06 18.68 -10.33
CA ASP A 193 -0.96 19.41 -10.95
C ASP A 193 -0.70 20.78 -10.28
N GLU A 194 -1.72 21.36 -9.65
CA GLU A 194 -1.68 22.71 -9.08
C GLU A 194 -1.15 22.69 -7.64
N TYR A 195 -0.38 23.72 -7.27
CA TYR A 195 0.10 23.92 -5.91
C TYR A 195 -0.99 24.63 -5.09
N ALA A 196 -1.42 24.07 -3.96
CA ALA A 196 -2.43 24.72 -3.11
C ALA A 196 -1.83 25.92 -2.34
N THR A 197 -2.60 26.98 -2.11
CA THR A 197 -2.13 28.17 -1.37
C THR A 197 -1.55 27.81 -0.02
N VAL A 198 -2.23 26.94 0.74
CA VAL A 198 -1.83 26.58 2.10
C VAL A 198 -0.43 25.94 2.16
N PHE A 199 0.02 25.30 1.08
CA PHE A 199 1.37 24.72 1.07
C PHE A 199 2.44 25.82 1.11
N ALA A 200 2.19 27.00 0.56
CA ALA A 200 3.18 28.09 0.54
C ALA A 200 3.45 28.64 1.93
N GLU A 201 2.46 28.57 2.82
CA GLU A 201 2.53 29.08 4.18
C GLU A 201 3.31 28.14 5.10
N HIS A 202 3.17 26.82 4.87
CA HIS A 202 3.68 25.80 5.78
C HIS A 202 4.82 24.93 5.22
N CYS A 203 5.08 24.97 3.91
CA CYS A 203 6.04 24.09 3.22
C CYS A 203 7.03 24.87 2.34
N PRO A 204 7.97 25.63 2.92
CA PRO A 204 8.92 26.43 2.16
C PRO A 204 9.85 25.60 1.26
N ASN A 205 10.07 24.32 1.55
CA ASN A 205 10.95 23.45 0.76
C ASN A 205 10.20 22.57 -0.24
N LEU A 206 8.86 22.60 -0.25
CA LEU A 206 8.05 21.87 -1.23
C LEU A 206 8.17 22.55 -2.60
N PRO A 207 8.60 21.85 -3.66
CA PRO A 207 8.75 22.44 -4.99
C PRO A 207 7.44 23.06 -5.47
N ARG A 208 7.49 24.33 -5.84
CA ARG A 208 6.32 25.11 -6.24
C ARG A 208 6.07 24.96 -7.74
N SER A 209 4.88 24.51 -8.10
CA SER A 209 4.39 24.49 -9.48
C SER A 209 4.10 25.93 -9.95
N ALA A 210 4.18 26.15 -11.26
CA ALA A 210 3.84 27.44 -11.86
C ALA A 210 2.34 27.78 -11.69
N LYS A 211 1.48 26.76 -11.57
CA LYS A 211 0.05 26.94 -11.35
C LYS A 211 -0.27 26.79 -9.86
N ILE A 212 -0.98 27.79 -9.33
CA ILE A 212 -1.40 27.83 -7.93
C ILE A 212 -2.93 27.81 -7.89
N ASN A 213 -3.47 26.96 -7.03
CA ASN A 213 -4.89 26.91 -6.73
C ASN A 213 -5.18 27.83 -5.54
N PHE A 214 -5.56 29.07 -5.84
CA PHE A 214 -5.78 30.09 -4.81
C PHE A 214 -6.95 29.79 -3.89
N ASP A 215 -7.92 29.02 -4.38
CA ASP A 215 -9.14 28.67 -3.63
C ASP A 215 -8.93 27.49 -2.67
N GLN A 216 -7.79 26.79 -2.76
CA GLN A 216 -7.52 25.60 -1.96
C GLN A 216 -6.74 25.93 -0.70
N GLU A 217 -7.50 26.28 0.34
CA GLU A 217 -7.04 26.67 1.67
C GLU A 217 -7.67 25.78 2.77
N GLY A 218 -7.11 25.81 3.98
CA GLY A 218 -7.64 25.08 5.13
C GLY A 218 -6.61 24.26 5.89
N THR A 219 -7.00 23.77 7.06
CA THR A 219 -6.14 23.03 8.00
C THR A 219 -6.29 21.51 7.88
N THR A 220 -7.32 21.03 7.17
CA THR A 220 -7.60 19.59 7.02
C THR A 220 -7.78 19.18 5.56
N VAL A 221 -7.55 17.89 5.27
CA VAL A 221 -7.82 17.32 3.94
C VAL A 221 -9.27 17.54 3.49
N ASN A 222 -10.24 17.47 4.40
CA ASN A 222 -11.65 17.69 4.07
C ASN A 222 -11.89 19.11 3.56
N GLU A 223 -11.31 20.12 4.20
CA GLU A 223 -11.39 21.51 3.75
C GLU A 223 -10.73 21.67 2.38
N LEU A 224 -9.51 21.14 2.21
CA LEU A 224 -8.77 21.18 0.95
C LEU A 224 -9.47 20.44 -0.20
N SER A 225 -10.30 19.44 0.10
CA SER A 225 -10.97 18.62 -0.92
C SER A 225 -12.02 19.40 -1.71
N SER A 226 -12.63 20.44 -1.11
CA SER A 226 -13.75 21.19 -1.73
C SER A 226 -13.35 21.97 -2.97
N PHE A 227 -12.08 22.40 -3.05
CA PHE A 227 -11.52 23.13 -4.18
C PHE A 227 -10.42 22.35 -4.90
N ALA A 228 -10.23 21.08 -4.53
CA ALA A 228 -9.26 20.22 -5.17
C ALA A 228 -9.56 20.03 -6.65
N LYS A 229 -8.49 19.83 -7.44
CA LYS A 229 -8.59 19.43 -8.84
C LYS A 229 -7.92 18.07 -9.05
N PRO A 230 -8.56 16.97 -8.60
CA PRO A 230 -8.03 15.63 -8.82
C PRO A 230 -7.81 15.34 -10.30
N ILE A 231 -6.71 14.68 -10.63
CA ILE A 231 -6.49 14.11 -11.95
C ILE A 231 -7.46 12.94 -12.15
N LYS A 232 -8.28 13.03 -13.20
CA LYS A 232 -9.28 12.01 -13.58
C LYS A 232 -8.98 11.43 -14.95
N GLY A 233 -9.62 10.32 -15.30
CA GLY A 233 -9.55 9.70 -16.63
C GLY A 233 -8.21 9.01 -16.94
N PHE A 234 -7.35 8.81 -15.93
CA PHE A 234 -6.18 7.96 -16.08
C PHE A 234 -6.60 6.49 -16.27
N LYS A 235 -5.66 5.65 -16.72
CA LYS A 235 -5.94 4.23 -16.96
C LYS A 235 -5.53 3.40 -15.75
N VAL A 236 -6.40 2.47 -15.37
CA VAL A 236 -6.10 1.36 -14.45
C VAL A 236 -6.06 0.05 -15.24
N ASP A 237 -5.58 -1.03 -14.62
CA ASP A 237 -5.56 -2.37 -15.22
C ASP A 237 -6.80 -3.19 -14.84
N PHE A 238 -7.42 -2.86 -13.71
CA PHE A 238 -8.71 -3.41 -13.28
C PHE A 238 -9.38 -2.43 -12.31
N LYS A 239 -10.70 -2.52 -12.14
CA LYS A 239 -11.41 -1.69 -11.16
C LYS A 239 -11.08 -2.10 -9.74
N ASN A 240 -10.92 -1.10 -8.89
CA ASN A 240 -10.80 -1.27 -7.45
C ASN A 240 -11.22 0.04 -6.76
N ASP A 241 -11.71 -0.03 -5.52
CA ASP A 241 -12.15 1.15 -4.76
C ASP A 241 -11.05 1.56 -3.77
N PRO A 242 -10.51 2.79 -3.83
CA PRO A 242 -9.49 3.25 -2.89
C PRO A 242 -9.91 3.27 -1.42
N SER A 243 -11.22 3.42 -1.15
CA SER A 243 -11.80 3.48 0.19
C SER A 243 -12.17 2.11 0.76
N VAL A 244 -12.56 1.18 -0.12
CA VAL A 244 -12.90 -0.21 0.22
C VAL A 244 -12.25 -1.17 -0.77
N PRO A 245 -10.92 -1.33 -0.71
CA PRO A 245 -10.20 -2.05 -1.76
C PRO A 245 -10.37 -3.56 -1.66
N LEU A 246 -10.36 -4.22 -2.82
CA LEU A 246 -10.11 -5.65 -2.91
C LEU A 246 -8.74 -5.96 -2.27
N THR A 247 -8.71 -6.84 -1.27
CA THR A 247 -7.49 -7.27 -0.61
C THR A 247 -6.95 -8.60 -1.15
N ALA A 248 -5.69 -8.90 -0.83
CA ALA A 248 -5.04 -10.17 -1.19
C ALA A 248 -5.81 -11.39 -0.67
N GLY A 249 -6.29 -11.34 0.56
CA GLY A 249 -7.08 -12.42 1.16
C GLY A 249 -8.40 -12.63 0.41
N MET A 250 -9.11 -11.54 0.09
CA MET A 250 -10.35 -11.62 -0.69
C MET A 250 -10.11 -12.18 -2.09
N TYR A 251 -9.06 -11.72 -2.78
CA TYR A 251 -8.71 -12.19 -4.11
C TYR A 251 -8.38 -13.68 -4.13
N TYR A 252 -7.53 -14.16 -3.22
CA TYR A 252 -7.15 -15.57 -3.19
C TYR A 252 -8.24 -16.49 -2.64
N HIS A 253 -9.13 -15.99 -1.78
CA HIS A 253 -10.33 -16.75 -1.41
C HIS A 253 -11.19 -17.07 -2.65
N LEU A 254 -11.38 -16.09 -3.54
CA LEU A 254 -12.16 -16.26 -4.77
C LEU A 254 -11.40 -17.00 -5.87
N TYR A 255 -10.10 -16.80 -5.97
CA TYR A 255 -9.23 -17.40 -6.99
C TYR A 255 -7.96 -18.00 -6.37
N PRO A 256 -8.08 -19.14 -5.68
CA PRO A 256 -6.95 -19.76 -5.00
C PRO A 256 -5.76 -20.04 -5.96
N PRO A 257 -4.53 -19.94 -5.47
CA PRO A 257 -3.35 -20.43 -6.18
C PRO A 257 -3.46 -21.94 -6.43
N LYS A 258 -2.89 -22.44 -7.53
CA LYS A 258 -2.86 -23.87 -7.86
C LYS A 258 -1.43 -24.39 -7.79
#